data_AF-A0A3D4Q760-F1
#
_entry.id   AF-A0A3D4Q760-F1
#
_cell.length_a   1.000
_cell.length_b   1.000
_cell.length_c   1.000
_cell.angle_alpha   90.00
_cell.angle_beta   90.00
_cell.angle_gamma   90.00
#
_symmetry.space_group_name_H-M   'P 1'
#
loop_
_entity.id
_entity.type
_entity.pdbx_description
1 polymer ?
#
loop_
_entity_poly.entity_id
_entity_poly.type
_entity_poly.pdbx_seq_one_letter_code
_entity_poly.pdbx_strand_id
1 'polypeptide(L)'
;MPRTKVGSTMSSTLTKHCDLRDYRLFSEINSRLRDLQLVNFRMILSQILKIEPMAPKELAEELSFIWDEVLSSVIKEMLNHAKPNIGELHVNLREEMALEMARLMSFISERIVSDRMSGRLISEINPTIEREQCFSEAGRNKISNTAVNCAEHIWIKKYNERWKPKSEAALKKEEVKRKTKVIAKKVEENHFIPKSFIKRYWSEGQFVYKSIKTSSGVENKNRIPLGSWGFRINLYSDYLEAYFGLVEGDAVKPIEMVLKVEPLNYPQREALIGFIVIQRIRNPHFMESLAKSMAPVVANEVGEDKAKDRTYMKRVYETLYSQNEFYDQLARPILFSRWVVVRSETPDFLLPDACNLFGSHKGQQYVFMPLTPRDCLIVLPIPVDEPRIVPHYIKATESMVKDISYILYRAARNEFLSASAASLHLNDEEPDTVMQRIILTLAKITDTR
;
A
#
# COMPACT_ATOMS: atom_id res chain seq x y z
N MET A 1 -27.75 -46.37 -19.94
CA MET A 1 -28.51 -45.30 -20.62
C MET A 1 -27.80 -43.96 -20.41
N PRO A 2 -27.85 -43.04 -21.38
CA PRO A 2 -26.65 -42.42 -21.95
C PRO A 2 -26.05 -41.29 -21.11
N ARG A 3 -24.71 -41.23 -21.13
CA ARG A 3 -23.89 -40.12 -20.62
C ARG A 3 -24.07 -38.91 -21.54
N THR A 4 -24.79 -37.90 -21.08
CA THR A 4 -24.79 -36.56 -21.67
C THR A 4 -23.46 -35.88 -21.35
N LYS A 5 -22.60 -35.79 -22.37
CA LYS A 5 -21.49 -34.83 -22.40
C LYS A 5 -22.09 -33.44 -22.49
N VAL A 6 -22.13 -32.71 -21.38
CA VAL A 6 -22.33 -31.26 -21.40
C VAL A 6 -20.96 -30.64 -21.64
N GLY A 7 -20.66 -30.38 -22.91
CA GLY A 7 -19.61 -29.45 -23.28
C GLY A 7 -20.08 -28.05 -22.93
N SER A 8 -19.56 -27.48 -21.84
CA SER A 8 -19.64 -26.04 -21.64
C SER A 8 -18.52 -25.39 -22.45
N THR A 9 -18.86 -24.94 -23.64
CA THR A 9 -18.17 -23.86 -24.33
C THR A 9 -18.13 -22.66 -23.38
N MET A 10 -16.99 -22.46 -22.70
CA MET A 10 -16.74 -21.21 -22.01
C MET A 10 -16.63 -20.11 -23.06
N SER A 11 -17.69 -19.31 -23.07
CA SER A 11 -17.82 -18.06 -23.78
C SER A 11 -16.63 -17.16 -23.46
N SER A 12 -15.87 -16.88 -24.51
CA SER A 12 -14.83 -15.89 -24.62
C SER A 12 -15.43 -14.48 -24.51
N THR A 13 -15.56 -13.96 -23.30
CA THR A 13 -15.95 -12.56 -23.10
C THR A 13 -15.45 -12.05 -21.76
N LEU A 14 -14.13 -11.85 -21.65
CA LEU A 14 -13.49 -10.85 -20.77
C LEU A 14 -11.96 -10.81 -20.92
N THR A 15 -11.42 -11.14 -22.09
CA THR A 15 -10.13 -10.60 -22.54
C THR A 15 -10.39 -9.24 -23.17
N LYS A 16 -10.59 -8.21 -22.34
CA LYS A 16 -10.13 -6.89 -22.76
C LYS A 16 -8.62 -7.03 -22.85
N HIS A 17 -8.12 -7.15 -24.07
CA HIS A 17 -6.73 -6.84 -24.38
C HIS A 17 -6.48 -5.42 -23.87
N CYS A 18 -6.00 -5.29 -22.63
CA CYS A 18 -5.09 -4.21 -22.32
C CYS A 18 -3.93 -4.42 -23.26
N ASP A 19 -3.81 -3.53 -24.25
CA ASP A 19 -2.61 -3.41 -25.04
C ASP A 19 -1.49 -3.08 -24.04
N LEU A 20 -0.69 -4.08 -23.66
CA LEU A 20 0.32 -4.01 -22.58
C LEU A 20 1.55 -3.18 -22.98
N ARG A 21 1.53 -2.59 -24.18
CA ARG A 21 2.46 -1.58 -24.66
C ARG A 21 1.78 -0.22 -24.54
N ASP A 22 1.98 0.43 -23.41
CA ASP A 22 1.39 1.74 -23.17
C ASP A 22 2.17 2.82 -23.95
N TYR A 23 1.85 2.98 -25.23
CA TYR A 23 2.30 4.11 -26.06
C TYR A 23 1.81 5.47 -25.50
N ARG A 24 0.94 5.47 -24.49
CA ARG A 24 0.31 6.69 -23.96
C ARG A 24 0.97 7.27 -22.72
N LEU A 25 1.96 6.64 -22.10
CA LEU A 25 2.54 7.17 -20.85
C LEU A 25 3.06 8.62 -21.01
N PHE A 26 3.80 8.92 -22.09
CA PHE A 26 4.26 10.28 -22.37
C PHE A 26 3.12 11.22 -22.80
N SER A 27 2.08 10.73 -23.48
CA SER A 27 0.92 11.55 -23.85
C SER A 27 -0.05 11.80 -22.69
N GLU A 28 -0.16 10.87 -21.73
CA GLU A 28 -0.95 11.00 -20.50
C GLU A 28 -0.28 11.95 -19.50
N ILE A 29 1.05 11.89 -19.37
CA ILE A 29 1.82 12.90 -18.62
C ILE A 29 1.57 14.30 -19.21
N ASN A 30 1.56 14.42 -20.55
CA ASN A 30 1.27 15.67 -21.23
C ASN A 30 -0.22 16.11 -21.12
N SER A 31 -1.18 15.18 -21.08
CA SER A 31 -2.60 15.54 -20.96
C SER A 31 -3.01 15.95 -19.54
N ARG A 32 -2.30 15.45 -18.52
CA ARG A 32 -2.47 15.84 -17.10
C ARG A 32 -1.66 17.09 -16.71
N LEU A 33 -1.07 17.82 -17.66
CA LEU A 33 -0.28 19.03 -17.38
C LEU A 33 -1.05 20.11 -16.60
N ARG A 34 -2.39 20.21 -16.74
CA ARG A 34 -3.20 21.15 -15.96
C ARG A 34 -3.31 20.78 -14.48
N ASP A 35 -3.40 19.49 -14.16
CA ASP A 35 -3.38 19.03 -12.76
C ASP A 35 -1.97 19.13 -12.17
N LEU A 36 -0.94 18.94 -13.00
CA LEU A 36 0.47 19.13 -12.62
C LEU A 36 0.80 20.60 -12.31
N GLN A 37 0.23 21.56 -13.04
CA GLN A 37 0.43 22.99 -12.76
C GLN A 37 -0.01 23.35 -11.33
N LEU A 38 -1.17 22.86 -10.87
CA LEU A 38 -1.64 23.14 -9.51
C LEU A 38 -0.73 22.50 -8.45
N VAL A 39 -0.21 21.30 -8.72
CA VAL A 39 0.74 20.61 -7.81
C VAL A 39 2.07 21.36 -7.72
N ASN A 40 2.63 21.75 -8.85
CA ASN A 40 3.91 22.45 -8.93
C ASN A 40 3.85 23.83 -8.27
N PHE A 41 2.78 24.58 -8.57
CA PHE A 41 2.49 25.85 -7.93
C PHE A 41 2.51 25.72 -6.40
N ARG A 42 1.78 24.73 -5.85
CA ARG A 42 1.75 24.47 -4.40
C ARG A 42 3.10 24.06 -3.84
N MET A 43 3.88 23.28 -4.60
CA MET A 43 5.23 22.89 -4.21
C MET A 43 6.15 24.12 -4.08
N ILE A 44 6.14 25.01 -5.07
CA ILE A 44 6.95 26.24 -5.05
C ILE A 44 6.49 27.19 -3.94
N LEU A 45 5.18 27.42 -3.81
CA LEU A 45 4.62 28.24 -2.75
C LEU A 45 5.03 27.72 -1.37
N SER A 46 4.97 26.41 -1.17
CA SER A 46 5.44 25.77 0.06
C SER A 46 6.92 26.01 0.33
N GLN A 47 7.78 25.97 -0.70
CA GLN A 47 9.21 26.29 -0.52
C GLN A 47 9.44 27.77 -0.21
N ILE A 48 8.68 28.69 -0.81
CA ILE A 48 8.75 30.12 -0.47
C ILE A 48 8.41 30.33 1.00
N LEU A 49 7.25 29.83 1.44
CA LEU A 49 6.77 29.99 2.81
C LEU A 49 7.65 29.26 3.84
N LYS A 50 8.43 28.27 3.41
CA LYS A 50 9.45 27.62 4.24
C LYS A 50 10.66 28.54 4.49
N ILE A 51 11.06 29.33 3.50
CA ILE A 51 12.19 30.28 3.62
C ILE A 51 11.74 31.57 4.31
N GLU A 52 10.59 32.11 3.90
CA GLU A 52 10.02 33.36 4.43
C GLU A 52 8.55 33.16 4.84
N PRO A 53 8.27 32.65 6.06
CA PRO A 53 6.91 32.35 6.50
C PRO A 53 5.97 33.55 6.59
N MET A 54 6.52 34.77 6.64
CA MET A 54 5.78 36.03 6.76
C MET A 54 5.61 36.75 5.40
N ALA A 55 5.98 36.09 4.28
CA ALA A 55 5.87 36.68 2.96
C ALA A 55 4.41 37.09 2.65
N PRO A 56 4.17 38.24 2.02
CA PRO A 56 2.82 38.65 1.61
C PRO A 56 2.19 37.59 0.71
N LYS A 57 0.98 37.15 1.05
CA LYS A 57 0.35 35.99 0.42
C LYS A 57 0.17 36.19 -1.09
N GLU A 58 -0.39 37.32 -1.51
CA GLU A 58 -0.64 37.57 -2.93
C GLU A 58 0.67 37.57 -3.75
N LEU A 59 1.73 38.16 -3.19
CA LEU A 59 3.03 38.25 -3.86
C LEU A 59 3.73 36.89 -3.93
N ALA A 60 3.67 36.10 -2.85
CA ALA A 60 4.20 34.73 -2.84
C ALA A 60 3.47 33.85 -3.85
N GLU A 61 2.15 33.98 -3.98
CA GLU A 61 1.37 33.27 -5.00
C GLU A 61 1.76 33.72 -6.42
N GLU A 62 1.89 35.02 -6.68
CA GLU A 62 2.26 35.54 -8.00
C GLU A 62 3.65 35.06 -8.45
N LEU A 63 4.64 35.12 -7.56
CA LEU A 63 5.99 34.59 -7.84
C LEU A 63 5.99 33.06 -8.00
N SER A 64 5.12 32.36 -7.26
CA SER A 64 4.97 30.90 -7.41
C SER A 64 4.49 30.51 -8.80
N PHE A 65 3.57 31.28 -9.41
CA PHE A 65 3.14 31.05 -10.79
C PHE A 65 4.30 31.23 -11.79
N ILE A 66 5.08 32.30 -11.64
CA ILE A 66 6.21 32.57 -12.55
C ILE A 66 7.25 31.44 -12.45
N TRP A 67 7.58 31.02 -11.24
CA TRP A 67 8.58 29.97 -11.03
C TRP A 67 8.06 28.56 -11.36
N ASP A 68 6.74 28.31 -11.28
CA ASP A 68 6.12 27.09 -11.81
C ASP A 68 6.30 27.02 -13.33
N GLU A 69 6.11 28.12 -14.06
CA GLU A 69 6.34 28.14 -15.50
C GLU A 69 7.80 27.83 -15.87
N VAL A 70 8.75 28.29 -15.05
CA VAL A 70 10.17 27.94 -15.19
C VAL A 70 10.37 26.44 -14.98
N LEU A 71 9.88 25.88 -13.88
CA LEU A 71 9.95 24.45 -13.60
C LEU A 71 9.32 23.63 -14.74
N SER A 72 8.11 24.01 -15.16
CA SER A 72 7.37 23.34 -16.22
C SER A 72 8.13 23.35 -17.55
N SER A 73 8.81 24.45 -17.86
CA SER A 73 9.66 24.57 -19.04
C SER A 73 10.90 23.67 -18.95
N VAL A 74 11.57 23.62 -17.79
CA VAL A 74 12.69 22.68 -17.54
C VAL A 74 12.24 21.24 -17.74
N ILE A 75 11.12 20.83 -17.14
CA ILE A 75 10.62 19.45 -17.23
C ILE A 75 10.21 19.10 -18.67
N LYS A 76 9.50 20.00 -19.37
CA LYS A 76 9.09 19.78 -20.76
C LYS A 76 10.29 19.62 -21.69
N GLU A 77 11.28 20.49 -21.56
CA GLU A 77 12.49 20.43 -22.38
C GLU A 77 13.34 19.20 -22.05
N MET A 78 13.45 18.85 -20.77
CA MET A 78 14.13 17.63 -20.32
C MET A 78 13.50 16.39 -20.95
N LEU A 79 12.17 16.28 -20.91
CA LEU A 79 11.44 15.16 -21.49
C LEU A 79 11.61 15.11 -23.01
N ASN A 80 11.58 16.26 -23.70
CA ASN A 80 11.83 16.32 -25.14
C ASN A 80 13.25 15.87 -25.49
N HIS A 81 14.24 16.28 -24.71
CA HIS A 81 15.64 15.88 -24.88
C HIS A 81 15.85 14.39 -24.60
N ALA A 82 15.18 13.84 -23.59
CA ALA A 82 15.31 12.44 -23.23
C ALA A 82 14.57 11.49 -24.18
N LYS A 83 13.46 11.93 -24.78
CA LYS A 83 12.59 11.13 -25.66
C LYS A 83 13.33 10.30 -26.73
N PRO A 84 14.28 10.84 -27.53
CA PRO A 84 14.99 10.04 -28.54
C PRO A 84 15.88 8.93 -27.95
N ASN A 85 16.26 9.04 -26.68
CA ASN A 85 17.16 8.12 -26.00
C ASN A 85 16.44 7.03 -25.19
N ILE A 86 15.12 7.13 -25.05
CA ILE A 86 14.31 6.24 -24.22
C ILE A 86 13.38 5.41 -25.11
N GLY A 87 13.55 4.10 -25.06
CA GLY A 87 12.68 3.13 -25.72
C GLY A 87 11.44 2.78 -24.90
N GLU A 88 10.67 1.82 -25.39
CA GLU A 88 9.48 1.31 -24.69
C GLU A 88 9.86 0.67 -23.36
N LEU A 89 9.10 1.02 -22.32
CA LEU A 89 9.25 0.47 -20.97
C LEU A 89 8.01 -0.33 -20.60
N HIS A 90 8.23 -1.34 -19.74
CA HIS A 90 7.15 -2.16 -19.24
C HIS A 90 6.24 -1.35 -18.29
N VAL A 91 4.91 -1.55 -18.38
CA VAL A 91 3.90 -0.78 -17.62
C VAL A 91 4.14 -0.76 -16.10
N ASN A 92 4.63 -1.86 -15.53
CA ASN A 92 5.07 -1.99 -14.12
C ASN A 92 6.12 -0.96 -13.63
N LEU A 93 6.70 -0.14 -14.51
CA LEU A 93 7.61 0.94 -14.14
C LEU A 93 6.93 2.31 -14.04
N ARG A 94 5.66 2.44 -14.47
CA ARG A 94 4.89 3.69 -14.46
C ARG A 94 4.96 4.39 -13.10
N GLU A 95 4.68 3.66 -12.02
CA GLU A 95 4.67 4.23 -10.66
C GLU A 95 6.06 4.63 -10.16
N GLU A 96 7.09 3.87 -10.52
CA GLU A 96 8.47 4.19 -10.18
C GLU A 96 8.93 5.45 -10.90
N MET A 97 8.64 5.58 -12.20
CA MET A 97 8.95 6.76 -12.99
C MET A 97 8.20 7.99 -12.48
N ALA A 98 6.92 7.85 -12.12
CA ALA A 98 6.13 8.94 -11.56
C ALA A 98 6.75 9.47 -10.25
N LEU A 99 7.21 8.58 -9.36
CA LEU A 99 7.88 9.00 -8.13
C LEU A 99 9.22 9.71 -8.41
N GLU A 100 10.02 9.19 -9.34
CA GLU A 100 11.30 9.81 -9.70
C GLU A 100 11.10 11.19 -10.33
N MET A 101 10.06 11.35 -11.16
CA MET A 101 9.66 12.66 -11.68
C MET A 101 9.28 13.62 -10.56
N ALA A 102 8.42 13.20 -9.63
CA ALA A 102 8.00 14.03 -8.49
C ALA A 102 9.20 14.46 -7.61
N ARG A 103 10.15 13.55 -7.35
CA ARG A 103 11.39 13.86 -6.62
C ARG A 103 12.24 14.90 -7.35
N LEU A 104 12.41 14.72 -8.66
CA LEU A 104 13.17 15.64 -9.49
C LEU A 104 12.52 17.02 -9.53
N MET A 105 11.20 17.08 -9.71
CA MET A 105 10.44 18.32 -9.67
C MET A 105 10.60 19.02 -8.32
N SER A 106 10.47 18.30 -7.20
CA SER A 106 10.69 18.86 -5.86
C SER A 106 12.09 19.43 -5.67
N PHE A 107 13.11 18.71 -6.15
CA PHE A 107 14.50 19.17 -6.08
C PHE A 107 14.71 20.45 -6.91
N ILE A 108 14.20 20.48 -8.15
CA ILE A 108 14.32 21.65 -9.02
C ILE A 108 13.53 22.83 -8.44
N SER A 109 12.32 22.63 -7.90
CA SER A 109 11.54 23.67 -7.23
C SER A 109 12.32 24.30 -6.08
N GLU A 110 12.90 23.49 -5.19
CA GLU A 110 13.72 23.98 -4.07
C GLU A 110 14.92 24.79 -4.56
N ARG A 111 15.58 24.34 -5.63
CA ARG A 111 16.71 25.07 -6.24
C ARG A 111 16.29 26.37 -6.91
N ILE A 112 15.18 26.41 -7.63
CA ILE A 112 14.64 27.64 -8.23
C ILE A 112 14.38 28.67 -7.13
N VAL A 113 13.63 28.30 -6.09
CA VAL A 113 13.29 29.22 -4.99
C VAL A 113 14.56 29.69 -4.27
N SER A 114 15.46 28.77 -3.91
CA SER A 114 16.71 29.11 -3.23
C SER A 114 17.60 30.05 -4.06
N ASP A 115 17.73 29.82 -5.37
CA ASP A 115 18.53 30.67 -6.25
C ASP A 115 17.91 32.08 -6.37
N ARG A 116 16.58 32.16 -6.50
CA ARG A 116 15.88 33.42 -6.74
C ARG A 116 15.74 34.28 -5.48
N MET A 117 15.63 33.66 -4.32
CA MET A 117 15.58 34.35 -3.02
C MET A 117 16.98 34.52 -2.38
N SER A 118 18.06 34.13 -3.07
CA SER A 118 19.41 34.26 -2.53
C SER A 118 19.76 35.72 -2.27
N GLY A 119 19.79 36.10 -0.99
CA GLY A 119 20.10 37.46 -0.54
C GLY A 119 19.00 38.49 -0.79
N ARG A 120 17.75 38.08 -1.07
CA ARG A 120 16.60 38.97 -1.31
C ARG A 120 15.34 38.45 -0.61
N LEU A 121 14.55 39.35 -0.05
CA LEU A 121 13.22 39.04 0.48
C LEU A 121 12.18 39.01 -0.65
N ILE A 122 11.07 38.28 -0.46
CA ILE A 122 9.97 38.24 -1.43
C ILE A 122 9.44 39.64 -1.75
N SER A 123 9.34 40.52 -0.74
CA SER A 123 8.89 41.91 -0.91
C SER A 123 9.78 42.75 -1.81
N GLU A 124 11.03 42.33 -2.06
CA GLU A 124 12.01 43.04 -2.89
C GLU A 124 11.98 42.56 -4.35
N ILE A 125 11.23 41.49 -4.64
CA ILE A 125 11.16 40.89 -5.97
C ILE A 125 9.92 41.43 -6.68
N ASN A 126 10.13 42.24 -7.73
CA ASN A 126 9.06 42.68 -8.60
C ASN A 126 8.64 41.54 -9.55
N PRO A 127 7.37 41.09 -9.55
CA PRO A 127 6.93 39.95 -10.37
C PRO A 127 7.10 40.15 -11.88
N THR A 128 6.84 41.36 -12.39
CA THR A 128 6.99 41.66 -13.82
C THR A 128 8.45 41.54 -14.26
N ILE A 129 9.36 42.17 -13.51
CA ILE A 129 10.80 42.11 -13.79
C ILE A 129 11.31 40.68 -13.63
N GLU A 130 10.87 39.96 -12.59
CA GLU A 130 11.29 38.58 -12.34
C GLU A 130 10.87 37.65 -13.49
N ARG A 131 9.65 37.83 -14.02
CA ARG A 131 9.16 37.08 -15.19
C ARG A 131 10.00 37.38 -16.43
N GLU A 132 10.24 38.66 -16.73
CA GLU A 132 11.09 39.06 -17.87
C GLU A 132 12.49 38.47 -17.76
N GLN A 133 13.10 38.51 -16.57
CA GLN A 133 14.41 37.92 -16.32
C GLN A 133 14.41 36.40 -16.49
N CYS A 134 13.38 35.71 -15.97
CA CYS A 134 13.24 34.26 -16.09
C CYS A 134 13.14 33.79 -17.54
N PHE A 135 12.50 34.57 -18.42
CA PHE A 135 12.25 34.20 -19.81
C PHE A 135 13.04 35.02 -20.84
N SER A 136 14.02 35.82 -20.38
CA SER A 136 15.06 36.43 -21.18
C SER A 136 15.93 35.37 -21.88
N GLU A 137 16.78 35.77 -22.81
CA GLU A 137 17.73 34.85 -23.47
C GLU A 137 18.61 34.10 -22.46
N ALA A 138 19.17 34.82 -21.48
CA ALA A 138 19.95 34.22 -20.40
C ALA A 138 19.11 33.26 -19.54
N GLY A 139 17.86 33.63 -19.23
CA GLY A 139 16.93 32.78 -18.48
C GLY A 139 16.57 31.49 -19.23
N ARG A 140 16.26 31.59 -20.53
CA ARG A 140 15.99 30.45 -21.41
C ARG A 140 17.21 29.53 -21.54
N ASN A 141 18.41 30.09 -21.66
CA ASN A 141 19.65 29.31 -21.67
C ASN A 141 19.85 28.56 -20.35
N LYS A 142 19.54 29.19 -19.19
CA LYS A 142 19.59 28.51 -17.88
C LYS A 142 18.56 27.37 -17.80
N ILE A 143 17.33 27.59 -18.29
CA ILE A 143 16.28 26.55 -18.38
C ILE A 143 16.78 25.38 -19.23
N SER A 144 17.28 25.65 -20.43
CA SER A 144 17.76 24.63 -21.37
C SER A 144 18.93 23.82 -20.80
N ASN A 145 19.95 24.50 -20.26
CA ASN A 145 21.09 23.82 -19.64
C ASN A 145 20.67 22.95 -18.45
N THR A 146 19.73 23.43 -17.62
CA THR A 146 19.19 22.64 -16.50
C THR A 146 18.42 21.42 -17.01
N ALA A 147 17.61 21.59 -18.05
CA ALA A 147 16.84 20.53 -18.68
C ALA A 147 17.74 19.42 -19.28
N VAL A 148 18.79 19.80 -20.02
CA VAL A 148 19.78 18.87 -20.59
C VAL A 148 20.50 18.12 -19.48
N ASN A 149 21.01 18.81 -18.46
CA ASN A 149 21.69 18.17 -17.32
C ASN A 149 20.79 17.16 -16.60
N CYS A 150 19.52 17.52 -16.36
CA CYS A 150 18.56 16.60 -15.75
C CYS A 150 18.25 15.41 -16.67
N ALA A 151 18.13 15.63 -17.98
CA ALA A 151 17.84 14.58 -18.94
C ALA A 151 19.01 13.58 -18.99
N GLU A 152 20.24 14.04 -19.18
CA GLU A 152 21.42 13.19 -19.35
C GLU A 152 21.81 12.48 -18.06
N HIS A 153 21.98 13.23 -16.97
CA HIS A 153 22.60 12.71 -15.76
C HIS A 153 21.63 12.02 -14.80
N ILE A 154 20.32 12.29 -14.94
CA ILE A 154 19.30 11.71 -14.07
C ILE A 154 18.39 10.78 -14.86
N TRP A 155 17.68 11.30 -15.87
CA TRP A 155 16.58 10.57 -16.52
C TRP A 155 17.07 9.45 -17.44
N ILE A 156 17.94 9.77 -18.41
CA ILE A 156 18.55 8.80 -19.35
C ILE A 156 19.44 7.82 -18.59
N LYS A 157 20.20 8.30 -17.61
CA LYS A 157 21.01 7.45 -16.74
C LYS A 157 20.15 6.39 -16.02
N LYS A 158 19.06 6.78 -15.35
CA LYS A 158 18.12 5.84 -14.70
C LYS A 158 17.49 4.88 -15.70
N TYR A 159 17.14 5.37 -16.89
CA TYR A 159 16.63 4.53 -17.96
C TYR A 159 17.61 3.39 -18.29
N ASN A 160 18.86 3.73 -18.60
CA ASN A 160 19.88 2.75 -19.01
C ASN A 160 20.28 1.80 -17.88
N GLU A 161 20.48 2.32 -16.67
CA GLU A 161 21.01 1.55 -15.55
C GLU A 161 19.96 0.69 -14.84
N ARG A 162 18.67 1.07 -14.93
CA ARG A 162 17.62 0.48 -14.09
C ARG A 162 16.34 0.12 -14.83
N TRP A 163 15.73 1.07 -15.53
CA TRP A 163 14.38 0.84 -16.10
C TRP A 163 14.40 -0.08 -17.31
N LYS A 164 15.36 0.08 -18.21
CA LYS A 164 15.52 -0.77 -19.39
C LYS A 164 15.81 -2.23 -18.98
N PRO A 165 16.82 -2.55 -18.15
CA PRO A 165 17.05 -3.93 -17.70
C PRO A 165 15.85 -4.55 -16.99
N LYS A 166 15.14 -3.78 -16.15
CA LYS A 166 13.96 -4.26 -15.42
C LYS A 166 12.77 -4.53 -16.36
N SER A 167 12.59 -3.71 -17.40
CA SER A 167 11.56 -3.93 -18.43
C SER A 167 11.85 -5.17 -19.25
N GLU A 168 13.08 -5.33 -19.74
CA GLU A 168 13.51 -6.51 -20.49
C GLU A 168 13.31 -7.80 -19.68
N ALA A 169 13.67 -7.77 -18.39
CA ALA A 169 13.46 -8.90 -17.49
C ALA A 169 11.97 -9.21 -17.25
N ALA A 170 11.11 -8.19 -17.18
CA ALA A 170 9.67 -8.38 -17.04
C ALA A 170 9.06 -8.98 -18.31
N LEU A 171 9.33 -8.40 -19.48
CA LEU A 171 8.85 -8.89 -20.78
C LEU A 171 9.29 -10.34 -21.03
N LYS A 172 10.56 -10.66 -20.75
CA LYS A 172 11.08 -12.03 -20.86
C LYS A 172 10.34 -13.02 -19.95
N LYS A 173 9.90 -12.60 -18.76
CA LYS A 173 9.11 -13.45 -17.87
C LYS A 173 7.69 -13.67 -18.40
N GLU A 174 7.10 -12.67 -19.05
CA GLU A 174 5.76 -12.76 -19.63
C GLU A 174 5.71 -13.66 -20.87
N GLU A 175 6.74 -13.63 -21.71
CA GLU A 175 6.87 -14.52 -22.86
C GLU A 175 6.89 -16.00 -22.41
N VAL A 176 7.53 -16.28 -21.27
CA VAL A 176 7.56 -17.61 -20.68
C VAL A 176 6.31 -17.81 -19.81
N LYS A 177 5.17 -18.16 -20.42
CA LYS A 177 3.94 -18.56 -19.71
C LYS A 177 4.16 -19.80 -18.84
N ARG A 178 4.76 -19.65 -17.66
CA ARG A 178 4.85 -20.71 -16.66
C ARG A 178 3.51 -20.79 -15.95
N LYS A 179 2.76 -21.87 -16.20
CA LYS A 179 1.65 -22.22 -15.31
C LYS A 179 2.24 -22.57 -13.94
N THR A 180 2.11 -21.68 -12.97
CA THR A 180 2.44 -22.00 -11.57
C THR A 180 1.57 -23.17 -11.14
N LYS A 181 2.19 -24.34 -10.96
CA LYS A 181 1.50 -25.51 -10.42
C LYS A 181 1.49 -25.40 -8.90
N VAL A 182 0.30 -25.42 -8.31
CA VAL A 182 0.15 -25.59 -6.87
C VAL A 182 0.55 -27.02 -6.53
N ILE A 183 1.69 -27.19 -5.85
CA ILE A 183 2.16 -28.50 -5.39
C ILE A 183 1.83 -28.60 -3.91
N ALA A 184 0.74 -29.28 -3.60
CA ALA A 184 0.32 -29.55 -2.22
C ALA A 184 1.30 -30.53 -1.56
N LYS A 185 1.81 -30.16 -0.39
CA LYS A 185 2.50 -31.09 0.52
C LYS A 185 1.56 -31.38 1.67
N LYS A 186 1.59 -32.62 2.17
CA LYS A 186 0.81 -32.99 3.34
C LYS A 186 1.27 -32.17 4.55
N VAL A 187 0.34 -31.48 5.21
CA VAL A 187 0.61 -30.70 6.42
C VAL A 187 -0.39 -31.12 7.51
N GLU A 188 0.12 -31.55 8.65
CA GLU A 188 -0.72 -31.97 9.79
C GLU A 188 -1.25 -30.77 10.59
N GLU A 189 -0.45 -29.71 10.67
CA GLU A 189 -0.78 -28.46 11.36
C GLU A 189 -0.64 -27.25 10.44
N ASN A 190 -1.73 -26.50 10.28
CA ASN A 190 -1.76 -25.25 9.54
C ASN A 190 -1.39 -24.08 10.46
N HIS A 191 -0.59 -23.13 9.98
CA HIS A 191 -0.25 -21.95 10.76
C HIS A 191 -1.06 -20.73 10.31
N PHE A 192 -2.08 -20.27 11.04
CA PHE A 192 -3.05 -19.29 10.52
C PHE A 192 -2.53 -17.87 10.22
N ILE A 193 -1.28 -17.56 10.58
CA ILE A 193 -0.50 -16.40 10.13
C ILE A 193 0.82 -16.91 9.54
N PRO A 194 1.34 -16.45 8.39
CA PRO A 194 2.56 -16.98 7.80
C PRO A 194 3.75 -16.99 8.78
N LYS A 195 4.33 -18.16 9.03
CA LYS A 195 5.53 -18.31 9.88
C LYS A 195 6.70 -17.47 9.37
N SER A 196 6.83 -17.33 8.04
CA SER A 196 7.83 -16.48 7.41
C SER A 196 7.66 -15.00 7.75
N PHE A 197 6.42 -14.51 7.80
CA PHE A 197 6.08 -13.14 8.20
C PHE A 197 6.43 -12.90 9.67
N ILE A 198 6.03 -13.81 10.57
CA ILE A 198 6.36 -13.70 12.00
C ILE A 198 7.87 -13.76 12.22
N LYS A 199 8.56 -14.72 11.59
CA LYS A 199 10.02 -14.85 11.68
C LYS A 199 10.73 -13.57 11.27
N ARG A 200 10.25 -12.92 10.21
CA ARG A 200 10.91 -11.74 9.66
C ARG A 200 10.66 -10.48 10.46
N TYR A 201 9.44 -10.29 10.98
CA TYR A 201 9.01 -8.99 11.51
C TYR A 201 8.65 -9.00 13.00
N TRP A 202 8.38 -10.16 13.59
CA TRP A 202 7.83 -10.30 14.95
C TRP A 202 8.65 -11.20 15.88
N SER A 203 9.73 -11.80 15.39
CA SER A 203 10.58 -12.69 16.19
C SER A 203 11.93 -12.06 16.55
N GLU A 204 12.46 -12.44 17.72
CA GLU A 204 13.83 -12.17 18.15
C GLU A 204 14.64 -13.48 18.02
N GLY A 205 15.29 -13.66 16.88
CA GLY A 205 15.99 -14.90 16.54
C GLY A 205 15.04 -16.07 16.30
N GLN A 206 14.99 -17.03 17.23
CA GLN A 206 14.10 -18.20 17.17
C GLN A 206 12.91 -18.10 18.14
N PHE A 207 12.65 -16.92 18.71
CA PHE A 207 11.69 -16.74 19.78
C PHE A 207 10.70 -15.62 19.48
N VAL A 208 9.50 -15.73 20.05
CA VAL A 208 8.45 -14.71 20.03
C VAL A 208 7.95 -14.47 21.45
N TYR A 209 7.37 -13.29 21.72
CA TYR A 209 6.77 -12.97 23.02
C TYR A 209 5.26 -13.00 22.88
N LYS A 210 4.67 -14.05 23.44
CA LYS A 210 3.24 -14.29 23.44
C LYS A 210 2.64 -13.73 24.72
N SER A 211 1.53 -13.02 24.58
CA SER A 211 0.68 -12.59 25.68
C SER A 211 -0.70 -13.23 25.58
N ILE A 212 -1.30 -13.53 26.73
CA ILE A 212 -2.66 -14.09 26.84
C ILE A 212 -3.59 -13.03 27.43
N LYS A 213 -4.75 -12.87 26.79
CA LYS A 213 -5.83 -11.98 27.20
C LYS A 213 -6.72 -12.69 28.22
N THR A 214 -7.03 -11.98 29.30
CA THR A 214 -7.91 -12.43 30.39
C THR A 214 -8.99 -11.40 30.65
N SER A 215 -10.00 -11.78 31.43
CA SER A 215 -11.07 -10.88 31.86
C SER A 215 -10.57 -9.68 32.68
N SER A 216 -9.44 -9.81 33.39
CA SER A 216 -8.81 -8.74 34.18
C SER A 216 -7.73 -7.94 33.43
N GLY A 217 -7.51 -8.21 32.13
CA GLY A 217 -6.43 -7.60 31.34
C GLY A 217 -5.47 -8.63 30.76
N VAL A 218 -4.16 -8.44 30.94
CA VAL A 218 -3.14 -9.36 30.41
C VAL A 218 -2.52 -10.18 31.53
N GLU A 219 -2.52 -11.50 31.34
CA GLU A 219 -2.09 -12.44 32.38
C GLU A 219 -0.57 -12.54 32.47
N ASN A 220 0.08 -12.82 31.33
CA ASN A 220 1.51 -13.14 31.29
C ASN A 220 2.09 -12.93 29.90
N LYS A 221 3.28 -12.33 29.85
CA LYS A 221 4.10 -12.20 28.64
C LYS A 221 5.21 -13.25 28.67
N ASN A 222 5.09 -14.25 27.81
CA ASN A 222 5.97 -15.40 27.80
C ASN A 222 6.82 -15.44 26.53
N ARG A 223 8.14 -15.62 26.71
CA ARG A 223 9.05 -15.90 25.60
C ARG A 223 8.93 -17.38 25.23
N ILE A 224 8.49 -17.66 24.01
CA ILE A 224 8.28 -19.02 23.52
C ILE A 224 9.03 -19.24 22.20
N PRO A 225 9.34 -20.50 21.82
CA PRO A 225 9.87 -20.79 20.50
C PRO A 225 8.90 -20.34 19.40
N LEU A 226 9.43 -19.79 18.30
CA LEU A 226 8.64 -19.33 17.15
C LEU A 226 7.66 -20.39 16.63
N GLY A 227 8.03 -21.67 16.70
CA GLY A 227 7.19 -22.78 16.25
C GLY A 227 6.03 -23.15 17.18
N SER A 228 5.89 -22.52 18.33
CA SER A 228 4.91 -22.89 19.37
C SER A 228 3.67 -21.99 19.39
N TRP A 229 3.53 -21.07 18.44
CA TRP A 229 2.37 -20.19 18.31
C TRP A 229 1.76 -20.31 16.92
N GLY A 230 0.47 -20.04 16.80
CA GLY A 230 -0.21 -19.91 15.52
C GLY A 230 -0.57 -21.21 14.78
N PHE A 231 -0.15 -22.39 15.28
CA PHE A 231 -0.50 -23.68 14.69
C PHE A 231 -1.88 -24.19 15.15
N ARG A 232 -2.62 -24.79 14.22
CA ARG A 232 -3.91 -25.44 14.45
C ARG A 232 -4.02 -26.66 13.54
N ILE A 233 -4.60 -27.74 14.08
CA ILE A 233 -4.73 -29.01 13.36
C ILE A 233 -5.81 -28.90 12.28
N ASN A 234 -5.46 -29.27 11.05
CA ASN A 234 -6.39 -29.50 9.93
C ASN A 234 -7.40 -28.36 9.65
N LEU A 235 -7.04 -27.09 9.82
CA LEU A 235 -7.94 -25.95 9.57
C LEU A 235 -8.56 -26.01 8.16
N TYR A 236 -7.72 -26.22 7.14
CA TYR A 236 -8.14 -26.32 5.74
C TYR A 236 -7.25 -27.33 4.98
N SER A 237 -7.49 -27.56 3.70
CA SER A 237 -6.79 -28.60 2.91
C SER A 237 -5.33 -28.25 2.60
N ASP A 238 -4.52 -29.28 2.36
CA ASP A 238 -3.12 -29.14 1.92
C ASP A 238 -3.00 -28.32 0.62
N TYR A 239 -4.00 -28.42 -0.25
CA TYR A 239 -4.08 -27.62 -1.47
C TYR A 239 -4.21 -26.13 -1.14
N LEU A 240 -5.10 -25.78 -0.21
CA LEU A 240 -5.31 -24.41 0.19
C LEU A 240 -4.09 -23.84 0.96
N GLU A 241 -3.40 -24.65 1.76
CA GLU A 241 -2.13 -24.27 2.37
C GLU A 241 -1.08 -23.92 1.31
N ALA A 242 -0.94 -24.75 0.27
CA ALA A 242 -0.02 -24.48 -0.82
C ALA A 242 -0.41 -23.22 -1.62
N TYR A 243 -1.71 -22.97 -1.80
CA TYR A 243 -2.21 -21.75 -2.44
C TYR A 243 -1.88 -20.50 -1.61
N PHE A 244 -2.10 -20.53 -0.28
CA PHE A 244 -1.69 -19.45 0.61
C PHE A 244 -0.19 -19.19 0.57
N GLY A 245 0.62 -20.25 0.53
CA GLY A 245 2.07 -20.10 0.41
C GLY A 245 2.50 -19.33 -0.85
N LEU A 246 1.75 -19.42 -1.96
CA LEU A 246 2.02 -18.62 -3.16
C LEU A 246 1.71 -17.14 -2.93
N VAL A 247 0.53 -16.82 -2.41
CA VAL A 247 0.13 -15.41 -2.19
C VAL A 247 1.01 -14.75 -1.13
N GLU A 248 1.38 -15.49 -0.09
CA GLU A 248 2.31 -15.03 0.93
C GLU A 248 3.72 -14.77 0.36
N GLY A 249 4.17 -15.63 -0.55
CA GLY A 249 5.41 -15.45 -1.29
C GLY A 249 5.42 -14.19 -2.15
N ASP A 250 4.32 -13.92 -2.85
CA ASP A 250 4.17 -12.75 -3.71
C ASP A 250 4.12 -11.44 -2.90
N ALA A 251 3.57 -11.48 -1.69
CA ALA A 251 3.44 -10.30 -0.81
C ALA A 251 4.72 -9.92 -0.06
N VAL A 252 5.72 -10.80 0.01
CA VAL A 252 6.99 -10.56 0.72
C VAL A 252 7.63 -9.23 0.30
N LYS A 253 7.81 -9.03 -1.01
CA LYS A 253 8.48 -7.83 -1.53
C LYS A 253 7.59 -6.57 -1.39
N PRO A 254 6.29 -6.58 -1.73
CA PRO A 254 5.39 -5.47 -1.45
C PRO A 254 5.40 -5.00 0.00
N ILE A 255 5.39 -5.91 0.99
CA ILE A 255 5.45 -5.54 2.41
C ILE A 255 6.78 -4.82 2.72
N GLU A 256 7.91 -5.33 2.25
CA GLU A 256 9.20 -4.64 2.42
C GLU A 256 9.20 -3.24 1.79
N MET A 257 8.58 -3.09 0.61
CA MET A 257 8.49 -1.82 -0.10
C MET A 257 7.65 -0.81 0.68
N VAL A 258 6.52 -1.23 1.24
CA VAL A 258 5.72 -0.41 2.16
C VAL A 258 6.54 -0.03 3.40
N LEU A 259 7.28 -0.94 4.02
CA LEU A 259 8.11 -0.58 5.18
C LEU A 259 9.24 0.41 4.82
N LYS A 260 9.69 0.43 3.56
CA LYS A 260 10.76 1.29 3.04
C LYS A 260 10.29 2.55 2.33
N VAL A 261 8.98 2.84 2.29
CA VAL A 261 8.44 4.01 1.56
C VAL A 261 8.74 3.93 0.06
N GLU A 262 8.75 2.73 -0.51
CA GLU A 262 8.91 2.49 -1.94
C GLU A 262 7.55 2.39 -2.64
N PRO A 263 7.42 2.89 -3.89
CA PRO A 263 6.17 2.86 -4.63
C PRO A 263 5.85 1.45 -5.09
N LEU A 264 4.60 1.04 -4.91
CA LEU A 264 4.07 -0.23 -5.42
C LEU A 264 3.49 -0.01 -6.82
N ASN A 265 3.86 -0.87 -7.76
CA ASN A 265 3.12 -0.98 -9.03
C ASN A 265 1.84 -1.81 -8.87
N TYR A 266 1.03 -1.87 -9.93
CA TYR A 266 -0.27 -2.55 -9.88
C TYR A 266 -0.19 -4.02 -9.37
N PRO A 267 0.65 -4.92 -9.95
CA PRO A 267 0.78 -6.28 -9.42
C PRO A 267 1.23 -6.35 -7.95
N GLN A 268 2.08 -5.41 -7.52
CA GLN A 268 2.54 -5.37 -6.13
C GLN A 268 1.44 -4.90 -5.16
N ARG A 269 0.57 -3.99 -5.59
CA ARG A 269 -0.63 -3.59 -4.81
C ARG A 269 -1.58 -4.77 -4.67
N GLU A 270 -1.86 -5.48 -5.76
CA GLU A 270 -2.70 -6.67 -5.73
C GLU A 270 -2.14 -7.75 -4.81
N ALA A 271 -0.83 -8.02 -4.87
CA ALA A 271 -0.19 -9.00 -3.99
C ALA A 271 -0.30 -8.61 -2.50
N LEU A 272 -0.13 -7.32 -2.17
CA LEU A 272 -0.31 -6.84 -0.79
C LEU A 272 -1.77 -6.98 -0.32
N ILE A 273 -2.74 -6.64 -1.16
CA ILE A 273 -4.16 -6.75 -0.82
C ILE A 273 -4.57 -8.22 -0.70
N GLY A 274 -4.09 -9.07 -1.61
CA GLY A 274 -4.28 -10.51 -1.55
C GLY A 274 -3.78 -11.08 -0.22
N PHE A 275 -2.62 -10.62 0.26
CA PHE A 275 -2.13 -10.96 1.60
C PHE A 275 -3.10 -10.54 2.70
N ILE A 276 -3.52 -9.27 2.72
CA ILE A 276 -4.44 -8.72 3.73
C ILE A 276 -5.74 -9.53 3.79
N VAL A 277 -6.35 -9.78 2.63
CA VAL A 277 -7.61 -10.54 2.51
C VAL A 277 -7.41 -11.99 2.96
N ILE A 278 -6.31 -12.64 2.54
CA ILE A 278 -6.05 -14.04 2.92
C ILE A 278 -5.84 -14.18 4.43
N GLN A 279 -5.11 -13.27 5.06
CA GLN A 279 -4.94 -13.32 6.52
C GLN A 279 -6.28 -13.20 7.27
N ARG A 280 -7.26 -12.47 6.71
CA ARG A 280 -8.60 -12.38 7.29
C ARG A 280 -9.37 -13.70 7.16
N ILE A 281 -9.37 -14.30 5.98
CA ILE A 281 -10.16 -15.52 5.71
C ILE A 281 -9.50 -16.78 6.27
N ARG A 282 -8.17 -16.81 6.41
CA ARG A 282 -7.38 -17.90 7.03
C ARG A 282 -7.55 -17.94 8.56
N ASN A 283 -8.12 -16.89 9.15
CA ASN A 283 -8.29 -16.80 10.59
C ASN A 283 -9.27 -17.87 11.12
N PRO A 284 -8.89 -18.66 12.15
CA PRO A 284 -9.77 -19.73 12.68
C PRO A 284 -11.10 -19.22 13.20
N HIS A 285 -11.15 -18.01 13.76
CA HIS A 285 -12.38 -17.44 14.29
C HIS A 285 -13.33 -16.97 13.18
N PHE A 286 -12.78 -16.46 12.07
CA PHE A 286 -13.57 -16.21 10.87
C PHE A 286 -14.17 -17.52 10.33
N MET A 287 -13.38 -18.58 10.25
CA MET A 287 -13.85 -19.91 9.81
C MET A 287 -14.95 -20.47 10.71
N GLU A 288 -14.77 -20.39 12.04
CA GLU A 288 -15.79 -20.79 13.02
C GLU A 288 -17.08 -19.98 12.87
N SER A 289 -16.97 -18.65 12.73
CA SER A 289 -18.12 -17.77 12.56
C SER A 289 -18.88 -18.09 11.28
N LEU A 290 -18.16 -18.25 10.16
CA LEU A 290 -18.77 -18.62 8.89
C LEU A 290 -19.46 -19.98 8.99
N ALA A 291 -18.83 -20.98 9.61
CA ALA A 291 -19.43 -22.31 9.77
C ALA A 291 -20.76 -22.22 10.54
N LYS A 292 -20.81 -21.42 11.62
CA LYS A 292 -22.05 -21.18 12.37
C LYS A 292 -23.12 -20.48 11.54
N SER A 293 -22.75 -19.46 10.77
CA SER A 293 -23.69 -18.72 9.91
C SER A 293 -24.20 -19.55 8.73
N MET A 294 -23.38 -20.45 8.19
CA MET A 294 -23.73 -21.31 7.05
C MET A 294 -24.47 -22.58 7.45
N ALA A 295 -24.35 -23.03 8.70
CA ALA A 295 -24.98 -24.27 9.16
C ALA A 295 -26.51 -24.33 8.89
N PRO A 296 -27.31 -23.28 9.15
CA PRO A 296 -28.74 -23.29 8.83
C PRO A 296 -29.02 -23.41 7.33
N VAL A 297 -28.22 -22.76 6.49
CA VAL A 297 -28.34 -22.84 5.03
C VAL A 297 -28.03 -24.25 4.55
N VAL A 298 -26.94 -24.84 5.02
CA VAL A 298 -26.56 -26.22 4.68
C VAL A 298 -27.60 -27.23 5.17
N ALA A 299 -28.16 -27.01 6.37
CA ALA A 299 -29.22 -27.87 6.90
C ALA A 299 -30.47 -27.86 6.01
N ASN A 300 -30.86 -26.68 5.52
CA ASN A 300 -32.01 -26.51 4.62
C ASN A 300 -31.77 -27.12 3.23
N GLU A 301 -30.60 -26.86 2.63
CA GLU A 301 -30.32 -27.24 1.24
C GLU A 301 -29.85 -28.68 1.07
N VAL A 302 -29.16 -29.24 2.07
CA VAL A 302 -28.45 -30.53 1.96
C VAL A 302 -28.75 -31.49 3.11
N GLY A 303 -29.29 -30.98 4.22
CA GLY A 303 -29.73 -31.77 5.38
C GLY A 303 -28.91 -31.54 6.65
N GLU A 304 -29.56 -31.73 7.80
CA GLU A 304 -29.02 -31.55 9.16
C GLU A 304 -27.71 -32.30 9.42
N ASP A 305 -27.57 -33.52 8.89
CA ASP A 305 -26.38 -34.33 9.07
C ASP A 305 -25.14 -33.67 8.43
N LYS A 306 -25.31 -33.00 7.29
CA LYS A 306 -24.22 -32.28 6.60
C LYS A 306 -23.86 -30.96 7.26
N ALA A 307 -24.82 -30.28 7.86
CA ALA A 307 -24.56 -29.07 8.65
C ALA A 307 -23.70 -29.37 9.90
N LYS A 308 -23.80 -30.58 10.45
CA LYS A 308 -23.03 -31.03 11.63
C LYS A 308 -21.69 -31.69 11.27
N ASP A 309 -21.52 -32.14 10.03
CA ASP A 309 -20.29 -32.75 9.52
C ASP A 309 -19.18 -31.70 9.32
N ARG A 310 -18.18 -31.72 10.21
CA ARG A 310 -17.01 -30.81 10.15
C ARG A 310 -16.25 -30.91 8.84
N THR A 311 -16.15 -32.10 8.25
CA THR A 311 -15.43 -32.30 6.98
C THR A 311 -16.20 -31.66 5.83
N TYR A 312 -17.53 -31.79 5.85
CA TYR A 312 -18.39 -31.14 4.88
C TYR A 312 -18.33 -29.61 5.01
N MET A 313 -18.46 -29.07 6.22
CA MET A 313 -18.39 -27.62 6.46
C MET A 313 -17.02 -27.02 6.08
N LYS A 314 -15.93 -27.76 6.26
CA LYS A 314 -14.61 -27.39 5.74
C LYS A 314 -14.61 -27.27 4.21
N ARG A 315 -15.23 -28.22 3.49
CA ARG A 315 -15.37 -28.13 2.02
C ARG A 315 -16.24 -26.96 1.60
N VAL A 316 -17.33 -26.66 2.33
CA VAL A 316 -18.17 -25.49 2.10
C VAL A 316 -17.34 -24.21 2.21
N TYR A 317 -16.55 -24.05 3.27
CA TYR A 317 -15.61 -22.93 3.40
C TYR A 317 -14.62 -22.87 2.24
N GLU A 318 -14.04 -24.00 1.83
CA GLU A 318 -13.08 -24.04 0.72
C GLU A 318 -13.68 -23.61 -0.63
N THR A 319 -15.01 -23.61 -0.78
CA THR A 319 -15.66 -23.06 -1.99
C THR A 319 -15.48 -21.55 -2.14
N LEU A 320 -15.29 -20.80 -1.05
CA LEU A 320 -15.04 -19.36 -1.10
C LEU A 320 -13.83 -19.02 -1.97
N TYR A 321 -12.83 -19.91 -1.99
CA TYR A 321 -11.57 -19.74 -2.74
C TYR A 321 -11.76 -19.84 -4.26
N SER A 322 -12.89 -20.37 -4.71
CA SER A 322 -13.24 -20.44 -6.12
C SER A 322 -14.14 -19.28 -6.58
N GLN A 323 -14.54 -18.39 -5.66
CA GLN A 323 -15.47 -17.29 -5.93
C GLN A 323 -14.73 -15.97 -6.12
N ASN A 324 -14.32 -15.66 -7.36
CA ASN A 324 -13.61 -14.41 -7.67
C ASN A 324 -14.38 -13.15 -7.24
N GLU A 325 -15.71 -13.18 -7.31
CA GLU A 325 -16.56 -12.07 -6.88
C GLU A 325 -16.43 -11.78 -5.39
N PHE A 326 -16.36 -12.83 -4.55
CA PHE A 326 -16.15 -12.69 -3.11
C PHE A 326 -14.81 -12.00 -2.81
N TYR A 327 -13.74 -12.36 -3.53
CA TYR A 327 -12.46 -11.68 -3.40
C TYR A 327 -12.51 -10.23 -3.85
N ASP A 328 -13.14 -9.92 -4.97
CA ASP A 328 -13.28 -8.54 -5.44
C ASP A 328 -14.04 -7.69 -4.43
N GLN A 329 -15.13 -8.21 -3.84
CA GLN A 329 -15.90 -7.51 -2.80
C GLN A 329 -15.07 -7.19 -1.55
N LEU A 330 -14.09 -8.03 -1.17
CA LEU A 330 -13.19 -7.77 -0.04
C LEU A 330 -11.99 -6.89 -0.42
N ALA A 331 -11.44 -7.09 -1.62
CA ALA A 331 -10.21 -6.48 -2.08
C ALA A 331 -10.42 -5.07 -2.64
N ARG A 332 -11.49 -4.84 -3.40
CA ARG A 332 -11.76 -3.55 -4.06
C ARG A 332 -11.91 -2.40 -3.06
N PRO A 333 -12.67 -2.52 -1.95
CA PRO A 333 -12.73 -1.46 -0.95
C PRO A 333 -11.36 -1.14 -0.35
N ILE A 334 -10.49 -2.15 -0.23
CA ILE A 334 -9.12 -1.94 0.26
C ILE A 334 -8.30 -1.21 -0.79
N LEU A 335 -8.30 -1.68 -2.04
CA LEU A 335 -7.53 -1.11 -3.15
C LEU A 335 -7.86 0.36 -3.41
N PHE A 336 -9.15 0.70 -3.36
CA PHE A 336 -9.67 2.04 -3.65
C PHE A 336 -9.94 2.85 -2.38
N SER A 337 -9.18 2.59 -1.32
CA SER A 337 -9.22 3.38 -0.09
C SER A 337 -7.88 4.05 0.21
N ARG A 338 -7.92 5.10 1.03
CA ARG A 338 -6.73 5.80 1.47
C ARG A 338 -5.88 4.94 2.41
N TRP A 339 -4.64 4.65 2.01
CA TRP A 339 -3.68 3.87 2.81
C TRP A 339 -2.77 4.77 3.63
N VAL A 340 -2.55 4.38 4.89
CA VAL A 340 -1.68 5.06 5.84
C VAL A 340 -0.79 4.04 6.52
N VAL A 341 0.51 4.31 6.60
CA VAL A 341 1.44 3.60 7.48
C VAL A 341 1.75 4.50 8.66
N VAL A 342 1.33 4.07 9.84
CA VAL A 342 1.67 4.72 11.10
C VAL A 342 2.93 4.09 11.67
N ARG A 343 3.95 4.90 11.94
CA ARG A 343 5.26 4.47 12.44
C ARG A 343 5.52 5.00 13.85
N SER A 344 5.75 4.09 14.78
CA SER A 344 6.09 4.37 16.17
C SER A 344 7.61 4.40 16.42
N GLU A 345 8.04 5.27 17.32
CA GLU A 345 9.41 5.27 17.87
C GLU A 345 9.63 4.18 18.93
N THR A 346 8.57 3.55 19.40
CA THR A 346 8.57 2.43 20.35
C THR A 346 7.92 1.19 19.73
N PRO A 347 8.34 -0.03 20.10
CA PRO A 347 7.83 -1.26 19.51
C PRO A 347 6.55 -1.76 20.19
N ASP A 348 5.55 -0.89 20.34
CA ASP A 348 4.34 -1.16 21.15
C ASP A 348 3.15 -1.74 20.36
N PHE A 349 3.20 -1.77 19.03
CA PHE A 349 2.14 -2.42 18.26
C PHE A 349 2.12 -3.93 18.48
N LEU A 350 0.91 -4.49 18.43
CA LEU A 350 0.63 -5.88 18.76
C LEU A 350 0.17 -6.63 17.52
N LEU A 351 0.57 -7.88 17.37
CA LEU A 351 0.02 -8.77 16.34
C LEU A 351 -1.07 -9.64 16.96
N PRO A 352 -2.37 -9.37 16.73
CA PRO A 352 -3.44 -10.21 17.26
C PRO A 352 -3.42 -11.59 16.61
N ASP A 353 -3.98 -12.60 17.28
CA ASP A 353 -4.34 -13.90 16.67
C ASP A 353 -5.31 -13.77 15.47
N ALA A 354 -5.99 -12.62 15.35
CA ALA A 354 -6.74 -12.21 14.16
C ALA A 354 -5.87 -11.84 12.94
N CYS A 355 -4.55 -11.62 13.11
CA CYS A 355 -3.62 -10.97 12.18
C CYS A 355 -3.95 -9.53 11.81
N ASN A 356 -5.21 -9.23 11.54
CA ASN A 356 -5.72 -7.91 11.18
C ASN A 356 -7.12 -7.68 11.77
N LEU A 357 -7.50 -6.41 11.87
CA LEU A 357 -8.84 -5.99 12.22
C LEU A 357 -9.53 -5.46 10.97
N PHE A 358 -10.72 -5.99 10.67
CA PHE A 358 -11.63 -5.49 9.64
C PHE A 358 -12.86 -4.92 10.33
N GLY A 359 -13.31 -3.76 9.88
CA GLY A 359 -14.58 -3.19 10.31
C GLY A 359 -15.14 -2.22 9.29
N SER A 360 -16.24 -1.56 9.64
CA SER A 360 -16.85 -0.54 8.81
C SER A 360 -17.14 0.73 9.61
N HIS A 361 -17.02 1.88 8.94
CA HIS A 361 -17.42 3.17 9.47
C HIS A 361 -18.18 3.91 8.38
N LYS A 362 -19.43 4.31 8.68
CA LYS A 362 -20.35 4.95 7.70
C LYS A 362 -20.49 4.13 6.39
N GLY A 363 -20.58 2.81 6.52
CA GLY A 363 -20.73 1.89 5.38
C GLY A 363 -19.46 1.62 4.58
N GLN A 364 -18.33 2.25 4.92
CA GLN A 364 -17.05 2.06 4.24
C GLN A 364 -16.11 1.20 5.09
N GLN A 365 -15.36 0.30 4.45
CA GLN A 365 -14.47 -0.64 5.14
C GLN A 365 -13.20 0.04 5.64
N TYR A 366 -12.74 -0.34 6.84
CA TYR A 366 -11.40 -0.02 7.33
C TYR A 366 -10.64 -1.30 7.68
N VAL A 367 -9.32 -1.23 7.62
CA VAL A 367 -8.42 -2.34 8.00
C VAL A 367 -7.28 -1.82 8.85
N PHE A 368 -6.97 -2.50 9.96
CA PHE A 368 -5.73 -2.33 10.71
C PHE A 368 -4.90 -3.59 10.58
N MET A 369 -3.68 -3.44 10.09
CA MET A 369 -2.76 -4.54 9.88
C MET A 369 -1.37 -4.17 10.43
N PRO A 370 -0.99 -4.72 11.59
CA PRO A 370 0.33 -4.51 12.15
C PRO A 370 1.36 -5.28 11.31
N LEU A 371 2.28 -4.56 10.67
CA LEU A 371 3.32 -5.12 9.82
C LEU A 371 4.54 -5.52 10.65
N THR A 372 4.90 -4.67 11.61
CA THR A 372 5.98 -4.86 12.59
C THR A 372 5.50 -4.33 13.96
N PRO A 373 6.24 -4.56 15.05
CA PRO A 373 5.96 -3.89 16.33
C PRO A 373 5.99 -2.35 16.28
N ARG A 374 6.52 -1.76 15.20
CA ARG A 374 6.66 -0.30 15.02
C ARG A 374 5.83 0.26 13.88
N ASP A 375 5.37 -0.56 12.95
CA ASP A 375 4.68 -0.13 11.74
C ASP A 375 3.31 -0.81 11.63
N CYS A 376 2.25 0.00 11.52
CA CYS A 376 0.89 -0.47 11.27
C CYS A 376 0.38 0.12 9.97
N LEU A 377 0.00 -0.74 9.01
CA LEU A 377 -0.76 -0.34 7.84
C LEU A 377 -2.23 -0.18 8.24
N ILE A 378 -2.80 0.96 7.89
CA ILE A 378 -4.19 1.32 8.14
C ILE A 378 -4.83 1.71 6.81
N VAL A 379 -5.91 1.03 6.47
CA VAL A 379 -6.76 1.36 5.33
C VAL A 379 -7.93 2.15 5.90
N LEU A 380 -8.00 3.44 5.57
CA LEU A 380 -9.04 4.34 6.05
C LEU A 380 -10.33 4.13 5.26
N PRO A 381 -11.51 4.35 5.86
CA PRO A 381 -12.81 4.28 5.20
C PRO A 381 -13.06 5.54 4.34
N ILE A 382 -12.08 5.93 3.54
CA ILE A 382 -12.09 7.12 2.68
C ILE A 382 -11.75 6.64 1.27
N PRO A 383 -12.73 6.62 0.35
CA PRO A 383 -12.51 6.17 -1.00
C PRO A 383 -11.56 7.11 -1.74
N VAL A 384 -10.83 6.57 -2.71
CA VAL A 384 -9.98 7.31 -3.64
C VAL A 384 -10.33 6.92 -5.07
N ASP A 385 -10.28 7.89 -5.99
CA ASP A 385 -10.60 7.65 -7.40
C ASP A 385 -9.54 6.77 -8.09
N GLU A 386 -8.27 6.92 -7.69
CA GLU A 386 -7.16 6.12 -8.18
C GLU A 386 -6.40 5.47 -7.00
N PRO A 387 -6.05 4.17 -7.09
CA PRO A 387 -5.27 3.51 -6.06
C PRO A 387 -3.92 4.20 -5.84
N ARG A 388 -3.58 4.48 -4.58
CA ARG A 388 -2.31 5.14 -4.28
C ARG A 388 -1.13 4.21 -4.51
N ILE A 389 -0.08 4.77 -5.09
CA ILE A 389 1.18 4.07 -5.37
C ILE A 389 2.08 4.01 -4.13
N VAL A 390 1.94 4.97 -3.22
CA VAL A 390 2.67 5.10 -1.96
C VAL A 390 1.66 5.45 -0.85
N PRO A 391 1.62 4.70 0.27
CA PRO A 391 0.81 5.05 1.44
C PRO A 391 1.21 6.42 2.02
N HIS A 392 0.32 7.08 2.76
CA HIS A 392 0.75 8.20 3.61
C HIS A 392 1.59 7.67 4.78
N TYR A 393 2.74 8.27 5.06
CA TYR A 393 3.55 7.92 6.22
C TYR A 393 3.37 8.97 7.30
N ILE A 394 2.98 8.48 8.48
CA ILE A 394 2.71 9.31 9.65
C ILE A 394 3.56 8.79 10.81
N LYS A 395 4.38 9.68 11.36
CA LYS A 395 5.05 9.43 12.64
C LYS A 395 3.98 9.48 13.73
N ALA A 396 3.86 8.40 14.49
CA ALA A 396 2.86 8.28 15.54
C ALA A 396 3.21 9.18 16.73
N THR A 397 2.21 9.86 17.28
CA THR A 397 2.30 10.41 18.64
C THR A 397 2.13 9.29 19.66
N GLU A 398 2.58 9.50 20.89
CA GLU A 398 2.39 8.53 21.97
C GLU A 398 0.91 8.15 22.16
N SER A 399 -0.01 9.12 22.07
CA SER A 399 -1.45 8.86 22.14
C SER A 399 -1.95 7.96 21.00
N MET A 400 -1.50 8.19 19.77
CA MET A 400 -1.84 7.33 18.63
C MET A 400 -1.30 5.91 18.80
N VAL A 401 -0.09 5.77 19.34
CA VAL A 401 0.50 4.45 19.62
C VAL A 401 -0.35 3.69 20.63
N LYS A 402 -0.77 4.34 21.72
CA LYS A 402 -1.66 3.76 22.74
C LYS A 402 -3.01 3.35 22.14
N ASP A 403 -3.65 4.25 21.39
CA ASP A 403 -4.96 3.99 20.78
C ASP A 403 -4.91 2.83 19.78
N ILE A 404 -3.93 2.82 18.88
CA ILE A 404 -3.78 1.74 17.88
C ILE A 404 -3.47 0.40 18.58
N SER A 405 -2.57 0.39 19.56
CA SER A 405 -2.22 -0.81 20.31
C SER A 405 -3.42 -1.35 21.09
N TYR A 406 -4.22 -0.46 21.68
CA TYR A 406 -5.47 -0.83 22.34
C TYR A 406 -6.46 -1.48 21.38
N ILE A 407 -6.70 -0.91 20.20
CA ILE A 407 -7.60 -1.50 19.20
C ILE A 407 -7.10 -2.87 18.70
N LEU A 408 -5.79 -3.02 18.48
CA LEU A 408 -5.19 -4.30 18.12
C LEU A 408 -5.33 -5.34 19.25
N TYR A 409 -5.18 -4.93 20.51
CA TYR A 409 -5.46 -5.77 21.67
C TYR A 409 -6.93 -6.18 21.77
N ARG A 410 -7.86 -5.26 21.47
CA ARG A 410 -9.30 -5.56 21.43
C ARG A 410 -9.65 -6.53 20.31
N ALA A 411 -8.96 -6.44 19.17
CA ALA A 411 -9.10 -7.36 18.04
C ALA A 411 -8.56 -8.77 18.32
N ALA A 412 -7.58 -8.92 19.22
CA ALA A 412 -7.13 -10.23 19.69
C ALA A 412 -8.25 -10.95 20.46
N ARG A 413 -8.52 -12.21 20.10
CA ARG A 413 -9.55 -13.00 20.79
C ARG A 413 -9.01 -13.49 22.12
N ASN A 414 -7.91 -14.22 22.10
CA ASN A 414 -7.32 -14.84 23.28
C ASN A 414 -5.83 -14.54 23.43
N GLU A 415 -5.11 -14.39 22.33
CA GLU A 415 -3.65 -14.28 22.34
C GLU A 415 -3.14 -13.27 21.31
N PHE A 416 -1.97 -12.70 21.57
CA PHE A 416 -1.30 -11.79 20.65
C PHE A 416 0.21 -11.86 20.84
N LEU A 417 0.96 -11.46 19.80
CA LEU A 417 2.40 -11.25 19.89
C LEU A 417 2.73 -9.78 20.14
N SER A 418 3.83 -9.54 20.83
CA SER A 418 4.38 -8.21 21.09
C SER A 418 5.91 -8.25 21.04
N ALA A 419 6.58 -7.11 20.94
CA ALA A 419 8.03 -7.05 21.14
C ALA A 419 8.39 -7.25 22.62
N SER A 420 9.62 -7.68 22.93
CA SER A 420 10.11 -7.85 24.31
C SER A 420 9.92 -6.60 25.19
N ALA A 421 10.19 -5.42 24.62
CA ALA A 421 10.08 -4.13 25.29
C ALA A 421 8.69 -3.46 25.19
N ALA A 422 7.71 -4.10 24.53
CA ALA A 422 6.39 -3.51 24.35
C ALA A 422 5.70 -3.22 25.70
N SER A 423 5.21 -2.00 25.83
CA SER A 423 4.41 -1.50 26.94
C SER A 423 2.93 -1.53 26.55
N LEU A 424 2.14 -2.33 27.26
CA LEU A 424 0.71 -2.40 26.98
C LEU A 424 -0.02 -1.35 27.78
N HIS A 425 -0.71 -0.46 27.07
CA HIS A 425 -1.61 0.51 27.65
C HIS A 425 -3.05 0.05 27.38
N LEU A 426 -3.76 -0.30 28.45
CA LEU A 426 -5.19 -0.54 28.39
C LEU A 426 -5.91 0.80 28.54
N ASN A 427 -6.91 1.02 27.70
CA ASN A 427 -7.79 2.17 27.77
C ASN A 427 -9.16 1.69 28.30
N ASP A 428 -9.79 2.47 29.18
CA ASP A 428 -11.13 2.18 29.70
C ASP A 428 -12.23 2.68 28.75
N GLU A 429 -11.88 3.41 27.70
CA GLU A 429 -12.82 3.87 26.68
C GLU A 429 -13.38 2.74 25.81
N GLU A 430 -14.61 2.94 25.33
CA GLU A 430 -15.26 2.05 24.37
C GLU A 430 -14.42 1.95 23.08
N PRO A 431 -14.16 0.72 22.57
CA PRO A 431 -13.31 0.52 21.38
C PRO A 431 -13.76 1.31 20.16
N ASP A 432 -15.07 1.44 19.95
CA ASP A 432 -15.60 2.18 18.80
C ASP A 432 -15.26 3.67 18.87
N THR A 433 -15.25 4.26 20.07
CA THR A 433 -14.85 5.67 20.29
C THR A 433 -13.37 5.88 19.98
N VAL A 434 -12.51 4.98 20.46
CA VAL A 434 -11.06 5.04 20.18
C VAL A 434 -10.79 4.84 18.69
N MET A 435 -11.46 3.88 18.05
CA MET A 435 -11.36 3.62 16.61
C MET A 435 -11.77 4.85 15.79
N GLN A 436 -12.90 5.49 16.12
CA GLN A 436 -13.34 6.72 15.46
C GLN A 436 -12.32 7.85 15.63
N ARG A 437 -11.77 8.02 16.83
CA ARG A 437 -10.72 9.02 17.10
C ARG A 437 -9.49 8.80 16.22
N ILE A 438 -9.02 7.55 16.07
CA ILE A 438 -7.90 7.22 15.18
C ILE A 438 -8.25 7.59 13.73
N ILE A 439 -9.40 7.14 13.23
CA ILE A 439 -9.81 7.38 11.84
C ILE A 439 -9.91 8.88 11.54
N LEU A 440 -10.58 9.65 12.40
CA LEU A 440 -10.73 11.10 12.22
C LEU A 440 -9.39 11.84 12.28
N THR A 441 -8.49 11.43 13.19
CA THR A 441 -7.15 12.02 13.30
C THR A 441 -6.34 11.76 12.03
N LEU A 442 -6.33 10.52 11.55
CA LEU A 442 -5.61 10.15 10.34
C LEU A 442 -6.22 10.81 9.09
N ALA A 443 -7.56 10.85 8.98
CA ALA A 443 -8.26 11.56 7.91
C ALA A 443 -7.81 13.01 7.83
N LYS A 444 -7.87 13.74 8.97
CA LYS A 444 -7.44 15.14 9.05
C LYS A 444 -5.99 15.34 8.62
N ILE A 445 -5.05 14.52 9.12
CA ILE A 445 -3.63 14.63 8.77
C ILE A 445 -3.42 14.40 7.27
N THR A 446 -4.15 13.44 6.69
CA THR A 446 -4.02 13.07 5.28
C THR A 446 -4.78 13.97 4.32
N ASP A 447 -5.77 14.75 4.77
CA ASP A 447 -6.43 15.78 3.96
C ASP A 447 -5.60 17.07 3.86
N THR A 448 -4.76 17.35 4.86
CA THR A 448 -3.87 18.53 4.87
C THR A 448 -2.58 18.36 4.05
N ARG A 449 -2.34 17.19 3.46
CA ARG A 449 -1.12 16.83 2.71
C ARG A 449 -1.46 16.32 1.33
#